data_AF-A0A2D9C759-F1
#
_entry.id   AF-A0A2D9C759-F1
#
_cell.length_a   1.000
_cell.length_b   1.000
_cell.length_c   1.000
_cell.angle_alpha   90.00
_cell.angle_beta   90.00
_cell.angle_gamma   90.00
#
_symmetry.space_group_name_H-M   'P 1'
#
loop_
_entity.id
_entity.type
_entity.pdbx_description
1 polymer ?
#
loop_
_entity_poly.entity_id
_entity_poly.type
_entity_poly.pdbx_seq_one_letter_code
_entity_poly.pdbx_strand_id
1 'polypeptide(L)'
;MQVKINTNAKEIAKRVGKKGKELSASVKRALLITAQQGVNVIQDRTAKGVGYKGAFASYTPEYAAFRSEKGRGTKPDLNFTGQMLGAMTVSADSKKAEIFFSRATESKKAAMNDKKRPFFGFSDQEERQLGKIFFKALK
;
A
#
# COMPACT_ATOMS: atom_id res chain seq x y z
N MET A 1 3.52 5.10 10.42
CA MET A 1 3.83 5.12 8.97
C MET A 1 2.52 5.10 8.19
N GLN A 2 2.36 5.95 7.16
CA GLN A 2 1.13 6.10 6.38
C GLN A 2 1.41 6.52 4.93
N VAL A 3 0.57 6.08 3.99
CA VAL A 3 0.52 6.54 2.59
C VAL A 3 -0.88 7.09 2.31
N LYS A 4 -0.97 8.24 1.62
CA LYS A 4 -2.23 8.93 1.36
C LYS A 4 -2.57 8.90 -0.12
N ILE A 5 -3.85 8.64 -0.43
CA ILE A 5 -4.43 8.72 -1.77
C ILE A 5 -5.47 9.84 -1.73
N ASN A 6 -5.27 10.91 -2.51
CA ASN A 6 -6.12 12.10 -2.49
C ASN A 6 -7.03 12.16 -3.73
N THR A 7 -8.16 12.87 -3.62
CA THR A 7 -9.11 13.08 -4.72
C THR A 7 -9.58 14.54 -4.82
N ASN A 8 -9.99 14.95 -6.03
CA ASN A 8 -10.59 16.26 -6.28
C ASN A 8 -12.10 16.12 -6.48
N ALA A 9 -12.87 16.42 -5.42
CA ALA A 9 -14.32 16.27 -5.41
C ALA A 9 -15.03 17.09 -6.51
N LYS A 10 -14.53 18.28 -6.88
CA LYS A 10 -15.16 19.13 -7.91
C LYS A 10 -15.07 18.49 -9.29
N GLU A 11 -13.91 17.94 -9.63
CA GLU A 11 -13.70 17.25 -10.91
C GLU A 11 -14.48 15.94 -10.98
N ILE A 12 -14.55 15.22 -9.87
CA ILE A 12 -15.30 13.96 -9.80
C ILE A 12 -16.79 14.23 -9.98
N ALA A 13 -17.35 15.23 -9.27
CA ALA A 13 -18.76 15.62 -9.40
C ALA A 13 -19.16 15.87 -10.86
N LYS A 14 -18.30 16.54 -11.64
CA LYS A 14 -18.53 16.80 -13.07
C LYS A 14 -18.56 15.52 -13.90
N ARG A 15 -17.75 14.52 -13.57
CA ARG A 15 -17.63 13.26 -14.34
C ARG A 15 -18.73 12.26 -14.05
N VAL A 16 -19.17 12.14 -12.79
CA VAL A 16 -20.21 11.17 -12.41
C VAL A 16 -21.62 11.78 -12.33
N GLY A 17 -21.77 13.10 -12.46
CA GLY A 17 -23.07 13.77 -12.38
C GLY A 17 -23.69 13.77 -10.96
N LYS A 18 -22.98 13.27 -9.95
CA LYS A 18 -23.44 13.17 -8.57
C LYS A 18 -23.08 14.41 -7.75
N LYS A 19 -23.90 14.71 -6.74
CA LYS A 19 -23.69 15.83 -5.81
C LYS A 19 -23.97 15.44 -4.36
N GLY A 20 -23.52 16.29 -3.44
CA GLY A 20 -23.85 16.16 -2.02
C GLY A 20 -23.47 14.81 -1.39
N LYS A 21 -24.40 14.22 -0.62
CA LYS A 21 -24.18 12.97 0.13
C LYS A 21 -23.93 11.78 -0.79
N GLU A 22 -24.59 11.71 -1.94
CA GLU A 22 -24.44 10.59 -2.88
C GLU A 22 -23.03 10.55 -3.48
N LEU A 23 -22.53 11.71 -3.92
CA LEU A 23 -21.16 11.86 -4.38
C LEU A 23 -20.16 11.47 -3.29
N SER A 24 -20.36 11.98 -2.07
CA SER A 24 -19.49 11.70 -0.92
C SER A 24 -19.39 10.20 -0.63
N ALA A 25 -20.53 9.49 -0.64
CA ALA A 25 -20.60 8.05 -0.44
C ALA A 25 -19.91 7.27 -1.57
N SER A 26 -20.15 7.66 -2.82
CA SER A 26 -19.51 7.06 -4.00
C SER A 26 -17.98 7.23 -3.96
N VAL A 27 -17.50 8.44 -3.68
CA VAL A 27 -16.07 8.75 -3.57
C VAL A 27 -15.42 7.97 -2.43
N LYS A 28 -16.03 7.95 -1.24
CA LYS A 28 -15.51 7.18 -0.10
C LYS A 28 -15.40 5.69 -0.43
N ARG A 29 -16.41 5.11 -1.09
CA ARG A 29 -16.39 3.71 -1.52
C ARG A 29 -15.27 3.45 -2.53
N ALA A 30 -15.14 4.30 -3.55
CA ALA A 30 -14.10 4.18 -4.55
C ALA A 30 -12.69 4.31 -3.95
N LEU A 31 -12.52 5.24 -3.00
CA LEU A 31 -11.29 5.43 -2.22
C LEU A 31 -10.92 4.18 -1.40
N LEU A 32 -11.87 3.56 -0.70
CA LEU A 32 -11.62 2.31 0.05
C LEU A 32 -11.17 1.17 -0.87
N ILE A 33 -11.87 0.97 -2.00
CA ILE A 33 -11.50 -0.06 -2.98
C ILE A 33 -10.10 0.19 -3.53
N THR A 34 -9.80 1.45 -3.86
CA THR A 34 -8.50 1.85 -4.40
C THR A 34 -7.37 1.65 -3.39
N ALA A 35 -7.58 2.05 -2.12
CA ALA A 35 -6.60 1.85 -1.07
C ALA A 35 -6.35 0.37 -0.79
N GLN A 36 -7.40 -0.46 -0.78
CA GLN A 36 -7.25 -1.90 -0.62
C GLN A 36 -6.46 -2.51 -1.78
N GLN A 37 -6.68 -2.04 -3.00
CA GLN A 37 -5.84 -2.45 -4.12
C GLN A 37 -4.39 -1.97 -3.96
N GLY A 38 -4.18 -0.78 -3.39
CA GLY A 38 -2.85 -0.29 -3.02
C GLY A 38 -2.13 -1.21 -2.04
N VAL A 39 -2.83 -1.77 -1.05
CA VAL A 39 -2.30 -2.82 -0.16
C VAL A 39 -1.85 -4.03 -0.96
N ASN A 40 -2.69 -4.53 -1.88
CA ASN A 40 -2.36 -5.68 -2.72
C ASN A 40 -1.11 -5.43 -3.57
N VAL A 41 -1.01 -4.24 -4.19
CA VAL A 41 0.17 -3.84 -4.97
C VAL A 41 1.45 -3.86 -4.12
N ILE A 42 1.40 -3.31 -2.91
CA ILE A 42 2.54 -3.33 -1.99
C ILE A 42 2.88 -4.79 -1.62
N GLN A 43 1.90 -5.60 -1.24
CA GLN A 43 2.11 -7.00 -0.85
C GLN A 43 2.71 -7.84 -1.99
N ASP A 44 2.14 -7.79 -3.18
CA ASP A 44 2.59 -8.58 -4.34
C ASP A 44 4.01 -8.22 -4.77
N ARG A 45 4.34 -6.92 -4.76
CA ARG A 45 5.66 -6.43 -5.13
C ARG A 45 6.71 -6.80 -4.06
N THR A 46 6.35 -6.64 -2.78
CA THR A 46 7.25 -6.95 -1.67
C THR A 46 7.53 -8.44 -1.56
N ALA A 47 6.56 -9.31 -1.86
CA ALA A 47 6.76 -10.75 -1.97
C ALA A 47 7.83 -11.13 -3.02
N LYS A 48 7.99 -10.32 -4.07
CA LYS A 48 9.05 -10.47 -5.08
C LYS A 48 10.37 -9.86 -4.66
N GLY A 49 10.47 -9.30 -3.45
CA GLY A 49 11.63 -8.58 -2.94
C GLY A 49 11.93 -7.28 -3.68
N VAL A 50 10.86 -6.60 -4.09
CA VAL A 50 10.92 -5.33 -4.81
C VAL A 50 10.14 -4.27 -4.03
N GLY A 51 10.68 -3.06 -4.01
CA GLY A 51 10.06 -1.86 -3.48
C GLY A 51 9.61 -0.92 -4.59
N TYR A 52 8.97 0.20 -4.23
CA TYR A 52 8.53 1.18 -5.23
C TYR A 52 9.69 1.95 -5.89
N LYS A 53 10.90 1.81 -5.33
CA LYS A 53 12.16 2.36 -5.87
C LYS A 53 13.08 1.31 -6.52
N GLY A 54 12.58 0.09 -6.76
CA GLY A 54 13.36 -1.00 -7.35
C GLY A 54 13.66 -2.15 -6.37
N ALA A 55 14.61 -3.00 -6.72
CA ALA A 55 14.93 -4.20 -5.94
C ALA A 55 15.42 -3.86 -4.52
N PHE A 56 15.04 -4.68 -3.54
CA PHE A 56 15.53 -4.50 -2.17
C PHE A 56 17.02 -4.80 -2.05
N ALA A 57 17.71 -4.01 -1.22
CA ALA A 57 19.06 -4.33 -0.79
C ALA A 57 19.10 -5.72 -0.15
N SER A 58 20.02 -6.57 -0.61
CA SER A 58 20.19 -7.95 -0.16
C SER A 58 20.41 -8.06 1.36
N TYR A 59 20.20 -9.26 1.91
CA TYR A 59 20.69 -9.56 3.25
C TYR A 59 22.22 -9.67 3.24
N THR A 60 22.83 -9.53 4.42
CA THR A 60 24.22 -9.93 4.57
C THR A 60 24.33 -11.45 4.39
N PRO A 61 25.49 -11.97 3.98
CA PRO A 61 25.68 -13.42 3.80
C PRO A 61 25.29 -14.22 5.05
N GLU A 62 25.65 -13.73 6.24
CA GLU A 62 25.39 -14.38 7.53
C GLU A 62 23.89 -14.47 7.80
N TYR A 63 23.15 -13.38 7.56
CA TYR A 63 21.71 -13.37 7.79
C TYR A 63 20.95 -14.17 6.73
N ALA A 64 21.44 -14.20 5.49
CA ALA A 64 20.89 -15.06 4.45
C ALA A 64 21.08 -16.55 4.80
N ALA A 65 22.25 -16.94 5.30
CA ALA A 65 22.53 -18.29 5.78
C ALA A 65 21.61 -18.67 6.95
N PHE A 66 21.47 -17.79 7.96
CA PHE A 66 20.53 -17.98 9.07
C PHE A 66 19.09 -18.19 8.57
N ARG A 67 18.62 -17.37 7.63
CA ARG A 67 17.27 -17.55 7.06
C ARG A 67 17.13 -18.89 6.35
N SER A 68 18.12 -19.27 5.54
CA SER A 68 18.14 -20.54 4.83
C SER A 68 18.12 -21.74 5.78
N GLU A 69 18.92 -21.71 6.86
CA GLU A 69 18.95 -22.75 7.90
C GLU A 69 17.58 -22.91 8.58
N LYS A 70 16.81 -21.81 8.71
CA LYS A 70 15.44 -21.85 9.22
C LYS A 70 14.38 -22.12 8.15
N GLY A 71 14.77 -22.59 6.96
CA GLY A 71 13.85 -22.93 5.86
C GLY A 71 13.16 -21.73 5.22
N ARG A 72 13.74 -20.53 5.35
CA ARG A 72 13.19 -19.27 4.80
C ARG A 72 13.98 -18.84 3.56
N GLY A 73 13.32 -18.15 2.64
CA GLY A 73 13.98 -17.62 1.44
C GLY A 73 15.13 -16.65 1.77
N THR A 74 16.11 -16.52 0.89
CA THR A 74 17.26 -15.62 1.11
C THR A 74 17.07 -14.22 0.53
N LYS A 75 15.97 -14.00 -0.22
CA LYS A 75 15.57 -12.69 -0.72
C LYS A 75 14.73 -11.95 0.33
N PRO A 76 14.98 -10.67 0.60
CA PRO A 76 14.11 -9.88 1.46
C PRO A 76 12.71 -9.74 0.88
N ASP A 77 11.66 -10.00 1.66
CA ASP A 77 10.26 -10.02 1.19
C ASP A 77 9.25 -9.43 2.20
N LEU A 78 9.74 -8.75 3.24
CA LEU A 78 8.98 -8.24 4.41
C LEU A 78 8.22 -9.31 5.23
N ASN A 79 8.26 -10.57 4.81
CA ASN A 79 7.63 -11.65 5.52
C ASN A 79 8.65 -12.34 6.44
N PHE A 80 8.43 -12.19 7.75
CA PHE A 80 9.15 -12.97 8.77
C PHE A 80 8.18 -13.85 9.57
N THR A 81 7.09 -13.25 10.06
CA THR A 81 6.01 -13.92 10.80
C THR A 81 4.61 -13.68 10.20
N GLY A 82 4.52 -13.01 9.05
CA GLY A 82 3.25 -12.53 8.49
C GLY A 82 2.58 -11.36 9.24
N GLN A 83 3.02 -11.03 10.45
CA GLN A 83 2.41 -9.96 11.26
C GLN A 83 2.49 -8.58 10.60
N MET A 84 3.60 -8.28 9.93
CA MET A 84 3.77 -7.01 9.24
C MET A 84 2.72 -6.84 8.14
N LEU A 85 2.57 -7.85 7.28
CA LEU A 85 1.61 -7.84 6.17
C LEU A 85 0.16 -7.82 6.68
N GLY A 86 -0.16 -8.64 7.68
CA GLY A 86 -1.49 -8.69 8.29
C GLY A 86 -1.87 -7.46 9.13
N ALA A 87 -0.92 -6.57 9.43
CA ALA A 87 -1.20 -5.30 10.11
C ALA A 87 -1.54 -4.17 9.14
N MET A 88 -1.30 -4.35 7.83
CA MET A 88 -1.59 -3.32 6.84
C MET A 88 -3.09 -3.22 6.63
N THR A 89 -3.63 -2.01 6.78
CA THR A 89 -5.07 -1.75 6.70
C THR A 89 -5.33 -0.40 6.05
N VAL A 90 -6.59 -0.11 5.77
CA VAL A 90 -7.03 1.08 5.05
C VAL A 90 -8.14 1.82 5.80
N SER A 91 -8.18 3.14 5.63
CA SER A 91 -9.30 3.98 6.01
C SER A 91 -9.57 5.00 4.91
N ALA A 92 -10.79 5.53 4.84
CA ALA A 92 -11.11 6.60 3.90
C ALA A 92 -12.20 7.52 4.42
N ASP A 93 -12.13 8.77 3.96
CA ASP A 93 -13.20 9.75 4.02
C ASP A 93 -13.66 10.11 2.59
N SER A 94 -14.38 11.21 2.44
CA SER A 94 -14.92 11.67 1.14
C SER A 94 -13.89 12.39 0.26
N LYS A 95 -12.65 12.52 0.72
CA LYS A 95 -11.57 13.28 0.06
C LYS A 95 -10.30 12.45 -0.11
N LYS A 96 -10.01 11.55 0.82
CA LYS A 96 -8.78 10.76 0.83
C LYS A 96 -8.97 9.36 1.40
N ALA A 97 -8.06 8.46 1.02
CA ALA A 97 -7.82 7.21 1.72
C ALA A 97 -6.39 7.17 2.27
N GLU A 98 -6.22 6.41 3.34
CA GLU A 98 -4.93 6.19 3.99
C GLU A 98 -4.67 4.70 4.09
N ILE A 99 -3.46 4.28 3.72
CA ILE A 99 -2.94 2.95 4.00
C ILE A 99 -1.99 3.10 5.18
N PHE A 100 -2.19 2.29 6.22
CA PHE A 100 -1.43 2.39 7.46
C PHE A 100 -1.30 1.02 8.15
N PHE A 101 -0.56 0.97 9.25
CA PHE A 101 -0.44 -0.22 10.09
C PHE A 101 -1.31 -0.08 11.34
N SER A 102 -2.21 -1.04 11.56
CA SER A 102 -3.15 -1.05 12.70
C SER A 102 -2.45 -1.22 14.06
N ARG A 103 -1.24 -1.77 14.07
CA ARG A 103 -0.45 -2.05 15.27
C ARG A 103 0.77 -1.14 15.34
N ALA A 104 0.99 -0.52 16.50
CA ALA A 104 2.13 0.38 16.73
C ALA A 104 3.48 -0.31 16.50
N THR A 105 3.63 -1.57 16.94
CA THR A 105 4.83 -2.38 16.73
C THR A 105 5.17 -2.54 15.25
N GLU A 106 4.18 -2.90 14.43
CA GLU A 106 4.40 -3.09 12.99
C GLU A 106 4.61 -1.77 12.26
N SER A 107 3.94 -0.69 12.70
CA SER A 107 4.18 0.67 12.22
C SER A 107 5.63 1.13 12.47
N LYS A 108 6.20 0.81 13.63
CA LYS A 108 7.61 1.09 13.96
C LYS A 108 8.57 0.25 13.11
N LYS A 109 8.32 -1.06 12.97
CA LYS A 109 9.12 -1.92 12.10
C LYS A 109 9.08 -1.44 10.65
N ALA A 110 7.91 -1.05 10.16
CA ALA A 110 7.71 -0.49 8.83
C ALA A 110 8.54 0.77 8.62
N ALA A 111 8.50 1.71 9.56
CA ALA A 111 9.32 2.92 9.53
C ALA A 111 10.82 2.65 9.41
N MET A 112 11.32 1.59 10.06
CA MET A 112 12.74 1.24 10.00
C MET A 112 13.11 0.45 8.73
N ASN A 113 12.26 -0.50 8.33
CA ASN A 113 12.47 -1.29 7.12
C ASN A 113 12.43 -0.42 5.86
N ASP A 114 11.50 0.54 5.79
CA ASP A 114 11.31 1.40 4.63
C ASP A 114 12.51 2.32 4.35
N LYS A 115 13.24 2.74 5.40
CA LYS A 115 14.48 3.52 5.24
C LYS A 115 15.53 2.78 4.42
N LYS A 116 15.69 1.47 4.64
CA LYS A 116 16.68 0.63 3.93
C LYS A 116 16.11 0.02 2.66
N ARG A 117 14.82 -0.26 2.63
CA ARG A 117 14.12 -0.99 1.58
C ARG A 117 12.79 -0.30 1.30
N PRO A 118 12.78 0.81 0.54
CA PRO A 118 11.59 1.62 0.32
C PRO A 118 10.46 0.80 -0.30
N PHE A 119 9.49 0.43 0.52
CA PHE A 119 8.42 -0.50 0.18
C PHE A 119 7.04 0.11 0.33
N PHE A 120 6.92 1.09 1.24
CA PHE A 120 5.64 1.65 1.65
C PHE A 120 5.37 2.94 0.87
N GLY A 121 4.93 2.74 -0.36
CA GLY A 121 4.67 3.79 -1.33
C GLY A 121 4.38 3.20 -2.70
N PHE A 122 4.18 4.08 -3.67
CA PHE A 122 3.85 3.74 -5.05
C PHE A 122 4.86 4.38 -6.00
N SER A 123 5.12 3.68 -7.09
CA SER A 123 5.76 4.23 -8.28
C SER A 123 4.73 4.95 -9.14
N ASP A 124 5.18 5.82 -10.04
CA ASP A 124 4.31 6.54 -10.98
C ASP A 124 3.38 5.62 -11.77
N GLN A 125 3.87 4.43 -12.13
CA GLN A 125 3.09 3.44 -12.86
C GLN A 125 1.94 2.89 -12.00
N GLU A 126 2.21 2.59 -10.73
CA GLU A 126 1.21 2.10 -9.79
C GLU A 126 0.21 3.19 -9.42
N GLU A 127 0.64 4.43 -9.23
CA GLU A 127 -0.27 5.56 -9.01
C GLU A 127 -1.25 5.72 -10.17
N ARG A 128 -0.76 5.63 -11.43
CA ARG A 128 -1.62 5.65 -12.62
C ARG A 128 -2.59 4.48 -12.65
N GLN A 129 -2.16 3.29 -12.26
CA GLN A 129 -3.02 2.10 -12.18
C GLN A 129 -4.12 2.27 -11.12
N LEU A 130 -3.76 2.75 -9.92
CA LEU A 130 -4.69 3.03 -8.84
C LEU A 130 -5.69 4.12 -9.25
N GLY A 131 -5.26 5.16 -9.97
CA GLY A 131 -6.16 6.17 -10.53
C GLY A 131 -7.23 5.58 -11.45
N LYS A 132 -6.86 4.63 -12.33
CA LYS A 132 -7.84 3.93 -13.19
C LYS A 132 -8.84 3.12 -12.37
N ILE A 133 -8.37 2.46 -11.32
CA ILE A 133 -9.21 1.64 -10.44
C ILE A 133 -10.18 2.52 -9.65
N PHE A 134 -9.73 3.68 -9.17
CA PHE A 134 -10.57 4.69 -8.55
C PHE A 134 -11.72 5.11 -9.47
N PHE A 135 -11.42 5.51 -10.71
CA PHE A 135 -12.47 5.92 -11.66
C PHE A 135 -13.41 4.77 -12.04
N LYS A 136 -12.91 3.52 -12.13
CA LYS A 136 -13.75 2.34 -12.36
C LYS A 136 -14.69 2.04 -11.17
N ALA A 137 -14.25 2.37 -9.95
CA ALA A 137 -15.00 2.13 -8.72
C ALA A 137 -16.02 3.24 -8.41
N LEU A 138 -15.89 4.40 -9.05
CA LEU A 138 -16.89 5.48 -8.97
C LEU A 138 -18.17 5.05 -9.68
N LYS A 139 -19.21 4.77 -8.89
CA LYS A 139 -20.56 4.41 -9.34
C LYS A 139 -21.61 5.34 -8.78
#